data_AF-A0A355GD02-F1
#
_entry.id   AF-A0A355GD02-F1
#
_cell.length_a   1.000
_cell.length_b   1.000
_cell.length_c   1.000
_cell.angle_alpha   90.00
_cell.angle_beta   90.00
_cell.angle_gamma   90.00
#
_symmetry.space_group_name_H-M   'P 1'
#
loop_
_entity.id
_entity.type
_entity.pdbx_description
1 polymer ?
#
loop_
_entity_poly.entity_id
_entity_poly.type
_entity_poly.pdbx_seq_one_letter_code
_entity_poly.pdbx_strand_id
1 'polypeptide(L)'
;MNIYVAQIYIEAGVNYPFSHLFQVFFGKELTKRINPSGIFIKKYASDFDLMFRMSAKEHLKEPEIKGPTVFKKDKDVEYTIFLTFNKLKTPGPVLYRQVLRQLIDQIVIVLTDLEIDTSKLLADSSDIIETVVTEPKMFRFD
;
A
#
# COMPACT_ATOMS: atom_id res chain seq x y z
N MET A 1 7.73 -3.28 -14.60
CA MET A 1 6.94 -3.34 -13.37
C MET A 1 7.05 -2.02 -12.62
N ASN A 2 6.01 -1.21 -12.74
CA ASN A 2 5.71 -0.12 -11.83
C ASN A 2 4.88 -0.66 -10.66
N ILE A 3 4.88 0.08 -9.56
CA ILE A 3 4.02 -0.18 -8.41
C ILE A 3 3.07 1.00 -8.23
N TYR A 4 1.77 0.70 -8.26
CA TYR A 4 0.71 1.67 -8.06
C TYR A 4 0.03 1.45 -6.72
N VAL A 5 -0.42 2.55 -6.12
CA VAL A 5 -1.15 2.54 -4.85
C VAL A 5 -2.42 3.35 -5.07
N ALA A 6 -3.56 2.76 -4.75
CA ALA A 6 -4.86 3.41 -4.85
C ALA A 6 -5.65 3.21 -3.55
N GLN A 7 -6.66 4.04 -3.32
CA GLN A 7 -7.57 3.91 -2.18
C GLN A 7 -8.94 3.46 -2.66
N ILE A 8 -9.54 2.49 -1.96
CA ILE A 8 -10.93 2.08 -2.14
C ILE A 8 -11.53 1.83 -0.77
N TYR A 9 -12.57 2.57 -0.38
CA TYR A 9 -13.24 2.41 0.91
C TYR A 9 -14.65 1.87 0.68
N ILE A 10 -14.89 0.66 1.16
CA ILE A 10 -16.15 -0.07 0.93
C ILE A 10 -17.16 0.07 2.08
N GLU A 11 -16.72 0.57 3.23
CA GLU A 11 -17.53 0.76 4.43
C GLU A 11 -17.80 2.26 4.68
N ALA A 12 -19.05 2.59 4.98
CA ALA A 12 -19.46 3.99 5.20
C ALA A 12 -18.81 4.57 6.47
N GLY A 13 -18.12 5.70 6.32
CA GLY A 13 -17.43 6.38 7.43
C GLY A 13 -16.17 5.65 7.93
N VAL A 14 -15.65 4.68 7.16
CA VAL A 14 -14.45 3.90 7.47
C VAL A 14 -13.41 4.19 6.41
N ASN A 15 -12.60 5.23 6.66
CA ASN A 15 -11.59 5.69 5.71
C ASN A 15 -10.42 6.37 6.42
N TYR A 16 -9.32 6.50 5.70
CA TYR A 16 -8.21 7.36 6.10
C TYR A 16 -8.14 8.56 5.15
N PRO A 17 -7.80 9.76 5.66
CA PRO A 17 -7.83 10.98 4.87
C PRO A 17 -6.56 11.14 4.02
N PHE A 18 -6.07 10.09 3.37
CA PHE A 18 -4.91 10.23 2.49
C PHE A 18 -5.33 10.83 1.14
N SER A 19 -4.51 11.72 0.59
CA SER A 19 -4.82 12.40 -0.67
C SER A 19 -4.39 11.58 -1.89
N HIS A 20 -4.76 12.05 -3.09
CA HIS A 20 -4.20 11.52 -4.34
C HIS A 20 -2.68 11.77 -4.44
N LEU A 21 -2.17 12.84 -3.82
CA LEU A 21 -0.73 13.10 -3.81
C LEU A 21 0.02 12.03 -3.00
N PHE A 22 -0.56 11.56 -1.90
CA PHE A 22 -0.04 10.40 -1.17
C PHE A 22 0.03 9.16 -2.07
N GLN A 23 -1.05 8.82 -2.79
CA GLN A 23 -1.07 7.64 -3.69
C GLN A 23 0.06 7.69 -4.73
N VAL A 24 0.23 8.84 -5.39
CA VAL A 24 1.28 9.05 -6.39
C VAL A 24 2.68 9.00 -5.77
N PHE A 25 2.88 9.66 -4.63
CA PHE A 25 4.16 9.66 -3.92
C PHE A 25 4.55 8.24 -3.48
N PHE A 26 3.63 7.55 -2.80
CA PHE A 26 3.89 6.24 -2.22
C PHE A 26 4.17 5.19 -3.30
N GLY A 27 3.39 5.17 -4.39
CA GLY A 27 3.66 4.30 -5.53
C GLY A 27 5.03 4.55 -6.18
N LYS A 28 5.44 5.82 -6.33
CA LYS A 28 6.77 6.18 -6.82
C LYS A 28 7.88 5.70 -5.89
N GLU A 29 7.72 5.86 -4.58
CA GLU A 29 8.72 5.42 -3.61
C GLU A 29 8.87 3.89 -3.58
N LEU A 30 7.78 3.14 -3.75
CA LEU A 30 7.80 1.69 -3.90
C LEU A 30 8.51 1.28 -5.20
N THR A 31 8.12 1.88 -6.33
CA THR A 31 8.67 1.57 -7.65
C THR A 31 10.20 1.75 -7.71
N LYS A 32 10.74 2.79 -7.05
CA LYS A 32 12.19 3.05 -7.02
C LYS A 32 12.98 1.97 -6.26
N ARG A 33 12.33 1.25 -5.34
CA ARG A 33 12.99 0.35 -4.38
C ARG A 33 12.83 -1.11 -4.70
N ILE A 34 11.94 -1.43 -5.61
CA ILE A 34 11.51 -2.79 -5.90
C ILE A 34 11.80 -3.13 -7.34
N ASN A 35 12.45 -4.28 -7.54
CA ASN A 35 12.63 -4.88 -8.85
C ASN A 35 11.78 -6.15 -8.94
N PRO A 36 11.19 -6.45 -10.11
CA PRO A 36 10.46 -7.71 -10.28
C PRO A 36 11.41 -8.90 -10.10
N SER A 37 10.94 -9.93 -9.41
CA SER A 37 11.67 -11.19 -9.26
C SER A 37 11.56 -12.05 -10.53
N GLY A 38 12.43 -13.06 -10.66
CA GLY A 38 12.30 -14.07 -11.70
C GLY A 38 10.97 -14.84 -11.61
N ILE A 39 10.46 -15.08 -10.39
CA ILE A 39 9.16 -15.73 -10.17
C ILE A 39 8.02 -14.86 -10.67
N PHE A 40 8.03 -13.56 -10.34
CA PHE A 40 7.02 -12.62 -10.81
C PHE A 40 6.95 -12.61 -12.34
N ILE A 41 8.11 -12.45 -12.99
CA ILE A 41 8.22 -12.42 -14.46
C ILE A 41 7.75 -13.74 -15.07
N LYS A 42 8.12 -14.88 -14.49
CA LYS A 42 7.68 -16.20 -14.98
C LYS A 42 6.16 -16.39 -14.85
N LYS A 43 5.56 -15.88 -13.78
CA LYS A 43 4.13 -16.06 -13.48
C LYS A 43 3.23 -15.12 -14.28
N TYR A 44 3.66 -13.86 -14.48
CA TYR A 44 2.81 -12.82 -15.06
C TYR A 44 3.35 -12.20 -16.35
N ALA A 45 4.63 -12.37 -16.69
CA ALA A 45 5.40 -11.63 -17.71
C ALA A 45 6.04 -10.33 -17.20
N SER A 46 7.06 -9.85 -17.93
CA SER A 46 7.90 -8.71 -17.54
C SER A 46 7.23 -7.35 -17.71
N ASP A 47 6.15 -7.31 -18.50
CA ASP A 47 5.37 -6.13 -18.82
C ASP A 47 4.13 -5.96 -17.93
N PHE A 48 4.01 -6.77 -16.88
CA PHE A 48 3.00 -6.60 -15.85
C PHE A 48 3.44 -5.60 -14.76
N ASP A 49 2.47 -4.85 -14.27
CA ASP A 49 2.58 -3.94 -13.15
C ASP A 49 1.86 -4.50 -11.90
N LEU A 50 2.22 -3.97 -10.73
CA LEU A 50 1.69 -4.40 -9.45
C LEU A 50 0.91 -3.25 -8.82
N MET A 51 -0.32 -3.52 -8.40
CA MET A 51 -1.22 -2.52 -7.81
C MET A 51 -1.63 -2.95 -6.40
N PHE A 52 -1.49 -2.03 -5.45
CA PHE A 52 -1.99 -2.17 -4.09
C PHE A 52 -3.15 -1.21 -3.86
N ARG A 53 -4.35 -1.77 -3.69
CA ARG A 53 -5.52 -1.03 -3.23
C ARG A 53 -5.55 -1.04 -1.71
N MET A 54 -5.32 0.09 -1.08
CA MET A 54 -5.55 0.20 0.35
C MET A 54 -7.03 0.49 0.64
N SER A 55 -7.55 -0.16 1.67
CA SER A 55 -8.88 0.06 2.24
C SER A 55 -8.77 0.06 3.75
N ALA A 56 -9.87 0.37 4.41
CA ALA A 56 -10.05 0.23 5.85
C ALA A 56 -11.27 -0.68 6.10
N LYS A 57 -11.25 -1.40 7.24
CA LYS A 57 -12.43 -2.10 7.78
C LYS A 57 -12.50 -1.91 9.27
N GLU A 58 -13.72 -1.79 9.78
CA GLU A 58 -13.97 -1.88 11.22
C GLU A 58 -13.88 -3.33 11.70
N HIS A 59 -13.51 -3.49 12.97
CA HIS A 59 -13.47 -4.79 13.67
C HIS A 59 -12.43 -5.81 13.18
N LEU A 60 -11.54 -5.44 12.25
CA LEU A 60 -10.34 -6.23 11.99
C LEU A 60 -9.41 -6.20 13.20
N LYS A 61 -9.02 -7.38 13.68
CA LYS A 61 -7.97 -7.53 14.71
C LYS A 61 -6.58 -7.27 14.11
N GLU A 62 -6.38 -7.71 12.88
CA GLU A 62 -5.14 -7.56 12.11
C GLU A 62 -5.49 -7.18 10.67
N PRO A 63 -4.57 -6.53 9.93
CA PRO A 63 -4.78 -6.24 8.52
C PRO A 63 -5.04 -7.50 7.70
N GLU A 64 -5.79 -7.36 6.60
CA GLU A 64 -6.16 -8.46 5.72
C GLU A 64 -5.71 -8.18 4.28
N ILE A 65 -5.09 -9.16 3.63
CA ILE A 65 -4.72 -9.11 2.21
C ILE A 65 -5.74 -9.93 1.40
N LYS A 66 -6.27 -9.35 0.33
CA LYS A 66 -7.09 -10.04 -0.69
C LYS A 66 -6.42 -9.95 -2.05
N GLY A 67 -6.46 -11.04 -2.81
CA GLY A 67 -5.88 -11.14 -4.15
C GLY A 67 -4.95 -12.36 -4.30
N PRO A 68 -4.19 -12.43 -5.41
CA PRO A 68 -4.19 -11.48 -6.51
C PRO A 68 -5.47 -11.55 -7.36
N THR A 69 -5.93 -10.39 -7.83
CA THR A 69 -6.79 -10.32 -9.02
C THR A 69 -5.91 -9.98 -10.21
N VAL A 70 -6.01 -10.74 -11.31
CA VAL A 70 -5.11 -10.59 -12.47
C VAL A 70 -5.91 -10.03 -13.65
N PHE A 71 -5.56 -8.83 -14.09
CA PHE A 71 -6.15 -8.15 -15.24
C PHE A 71 -5.22 -8.27 -16.43
N LYS A 72 -5.37 -9.36 -17.20
CA LYS A 72 -4.46 -9.65 -18.33
C LYS A 72 -4.47 -8.61 -19.45
N LYS A 73 -5.60 -7.91 -19.63
CA LYS A 73 -5.74 -6.87 -20.66
C LYS A 73 -4.92 -5.63 -20.32
N ASP A 74 -5.01 -5.20 -19.06
CA ASP A 74 -4.34 -4.02 -18.54
C ASP A 74 -2.91 -4.34 -18.05
N LYS A 75 -2.59 -5.64 -17.96
CA LYS A 75 -1.32 -6.19 -17.46
C LYS A 75 -1.06 -5.83 -16.00
N ASP A 76 -2.11 -5.92 -15.19
CA ASP A 76 -2.03 -5.59 -13.77
C ASP A 76 -2.27 -6.82 -12.89
N VAL A 77 -1.49 -6.90 -11.81
CA VAL A 77 -1.75 -7.79 -10.68
C VAL A 77 -2.18 -6.92 -9.50
N GLU A 78 -3.41 -7.09 -9.03
CA GLU A 78 -3.96 -6.27 -7.95
C GLU A 78 -4.10 -7.04 -6.65
N TYR A 79 -3.67 -6.43 -5.57
CA TYR A 79 -3.97 -6.84 -4.19
C TYR A 79 -4.74 -5.73 -3.49
N THR A 80 -5.71 -6.11 -2.67
CA THR A 80 -6.39 -5.19 -1.76
C THR A 80 -5.92 -5.45 -0.34
N ILE A 81 -5.42 -4.41 0.33
CA ILE A 81 -4.97 -4.44 1.72
C ILE A 81 -6.00 -3.70 2.57
N PHE A 82 -6.71 -4.43 3.41
CA PHE A 82 -7.63 -3.86 4.40
C PHE A 82 -6.88 -3.60 5.70
N LEU A 83 -6.68 -2.32 6.00
CA LEU A 83 -6.07 -1.86 7.23
C LEU A 83 -7.10 -1.85 8.37
N THR A 84 -6.63 -2.10 9.58
CA THR A 84 -7.46 -1.97 10.78
C THR A 84 -7.93 -0.52 10.93
N PHE A 85 -9.20 -0.29 11.27
CA PHE A 85 -9.73 1.04 11.55
C PHE A 85 -10.48 1.06 12.89
N ASN A 86 -10.29 2.15 13.63
CA ASN A 86 -10.95 2.35 14.91
C ASN A 86 -11.37 3.82 15.06
N LYS A 87 -12.67 4.09 14.98
CA LYS A 87 -13.28 5.43 15.13
C LYS A 87 -12.98 6.11 16.46
N LEU A 88 -12.65 5.36 17.51
CA LEU A 88 -12.37 5.91 18.83
C LEU A 88 -10.94 6.47 18.93
N LYS A 89 -10.06 6.16 17.98
CA LYS A 89 -8.70 6.70 17.98
C LYS A 89 -8.71 8.14 17.45
N THR A 90 -8.01 9.02 18.15
CA THR A 90 -7.81 10.40 17.72
C THR A 90 -7.01 10.45 16.41
N PRO A 91 -7.54 11.06 15.34
CA PRO A 91 -6.81 11.27 14.11
C PRO A 91 -5.56 12.14 14.35
N GLY A 92 -4.45 11.80 13.71
CA GLY A 92 -3.22 12.58 13.83
C GLY A 92 -1.96 11.80 13.47
N PRO A 93 -0.78 12.44 13.54
CA PRO A 93 0.48 11.87 13.04
C PRO A 93 0.83 10.52 13.67
N VAL A 94 0.53 10.32 14.96
CA VAL A 94 0.81 9.04 15.64
C VAL A 94 -0.02 7.90 15.04
N LEU A 95 -1.32 8.13 14.82
CA LEU A 95 -2.20 7.15 14.18
C LEU A 95 -1.74 6.87 12.76
N TYR A 96 -1.46 7.90 11.97
CA TYR A 96 -1.09 7.74 10.56
C TYR A 96 0.24 7.01 10.38
N ARG A 97 1.22 7.22 11.27
CA ARG A 97 2.45 6.41 11.30
C ARG A 97 2.14 4.93 11.51
N GLN A 98 1.25 4.59 12.44
CA GLN A 98 0.86 3.20 12.69
C GLN A 98 0.19 2.58 11.46
N VAL A 99 -0.71 3.32 10.82
CA VAL A 99 -1.45 2.87 9.63
C VAL A 99 -0.51 2.65 8.44
N LEU A 100 0.44 3.56 8.22
CA LEU A 100 1.43 3.41 7.15
C LEU A 100 2.41 2.27 7.41
N ARG A 101 2.80 2.03 8.67
CA ARG A 101 3.59 0.84 9.04
C ARG A 101 2.82 -0.44 8.70
N GLN A 102 1.56 -0.54 9.11
CA GLN A 102 0.71 -1.67 8.75
C GLN A 102 0.63 -1.86 7.23
N LEU A 103 0.47 -0.78 6.45
CA LEU A 103 0.44 -0.87 4.99
C LEU A 103 1.75 -1.40 4.41
N ILE A 104 2.90 -0.88 4.86
CA ILE A 104 4.22 -1.36 4.41
C ILE A 104 4.42 -2.83 4.79
N ASP A 105 4.07 -3.22 6.01
CA ASP A 105 4.21 -4.61 6.47
C ASP A 105 3.40 -5.57 5.58
N GLN A 106 2.16 -5.21 5.24
CA GLN A 106 1.33 -6.03 4.35
C GLN A 106 1.85 -6.06 2.90
N ILE A 107 2.38 -4.94 2.40
CA ILE A 107 3.05 -4.91 1.10
C ILE A 107 4.28 -5.84 1.10
N VAL A 108 5.09 -5.81 2.16
CA VAL A 108 6.27 -6.66 2.31
C VAL A 108 5.90 -8.14 2.30
N ILE A 109 4.81 -8.53 2.96
CA ILE A 109 4.29 -9.91 2.90
C ILE A 109 4.02 -10.31 1.44
N VAL A 110 3.24 -9.51 0.70
CA VAL A 110 2.91 -9.81 -0.71
C VAL A 110 4.16 -9.89 -1.58
N LEU A 111 5.10 -8.95 -1.42
CA LEU A 111 6.34 -8.94 -2.20
C LEU A 111 7.22 -10.15 -1.88
N THR A 112 7.31 -10.54 -0.61
CA THR A 112 8.06 -11.72 -0.17
C THR A 112 7.48 -13.01 -0.75
N ASP A 113 6.15 -13.15 -0.78
CA ASP A 113 5.45 -14.29 -1.41
C ASP A 113 5.71 -14.36 -2.93
N LEU A 114 6.06 -13.23 -3.55
CA LEU A 114 6.47 -13.12 -4.95
C LEU A 114 7.99 -13.24 -5.12
N GLU A 115 8.75 -13.55 -4.07
CA GLU A 115 10.21 -13.58 -4.02
C GLU A 115 10.88 -12.27 -4.50
N ILE A 116 10.20 -11.15 -4.27
CA ILE A 116 10.74 -9.82 -4.55
C ILE A 116 11.54 -9.36 -3.33
N ASP A 117 12.77 -8.89 -3.56
CA ASP A 117 13.63 -8.33 -2.50
C ASP A 117 13.02 -7.06 -1.91
N THR A 118 12.76 -7.07 -0.61
CA THR A 118 12.16 -5.96 0.15
C THR A 118 13.19 -5.17 0.97
N SER A 119 14.48 -5.54 0.92
CA SER A 119 15.53 -4.96 1.78
C SER A 119 15.59 -3.43 1.69
N LYS A 120 15.55 -2.86 0.49
CA LYS A 120 15.55 -1.40 0.27
C LYS A 120 14.28 -0.72 0.77
N LEU A 121 13.12 -1.36 0.61
CA LEU A 121 11.86 -0.84 1.13
C LEU A 121 11.90 -0.78 2.66
N LEU A 122 12.37 -1.84 3.30
CA LEU A 122 12.47 -1.91 4.76
C LEU A 122 13.45 -0.87 5.31
N ALA A 123 14.62 -0.74 4.69
CA ALA A 123 15.64 0.25 5.10
C ALA A 123 15.12 1.69 5.07
N ASP A 124 14.34 2.04 4.05
CA ASP A 124 13.85 3.41 3.84
C ASP A 124 12.43 3.65 4.39
N SER A 125 11.80 2.62 4.97
CA SER A 125 10.39 2.65 5.37
C SER A 125 10.07 3.81 6.33
N SER A 126 10.97 4.08 7.28
CA SER A 126 10.83 5.19 8.22
C SER A 126 10.77 6.54 7.52
N ASP A 127 11.66 6.80 6.57
CA ASP A 127 11.74 8.08 5.85
C ASP A 127 10.51 8.30 4.96
N ILE A 128 10.03 7.24 4.32
CA ILE A 128 8.78 7.28 3.54
C ILE A 128 7.61 7.66 4.45
N ILE A 129 7.48 6.99 5.59
CA ILE A 129 6.42 7.27 6.57
C ILE A 129 6.51 8.71 7.06
N GLU A 130 7.69 9.16 7.47
CA GLU A 130 7.88 10.51 8.00
C GLU A 130 7.57 11.57 6.96
N THR A 131 7.96 11.37 5.70
CA THR A 131 7.60 12.27 4.60
C THR A 131 6.08 12.39 4.45
N VAL A 132 5.35 11.26 4.50
CA VAL A 132 3.89 11.28 4.37
C VAL A 132 3.23 12.03 5.52
N VAL A 133 3.65 11.78 6.76
CA VAL A 133 2.97 12.34 7.94
C VAL A 133 3.35 13.80 8.24
N THR A 134 4.45 14.29 7.67
CA THR A 134 4.92 15.68 7.87
C THR A 134 4.52 16.63 6.74
N GLU A 135 4.20 16.13 5.54
CA GLU A 135 3.74 16.94 4.42
C GLU A 135 2.20 17.07 4.44
N PRO A 136 1.62 18.25 4.75
CA PRO A 136 0.17 18.40 4.90
C PRO A 136 -0.63 18.02 3.65
N LYS A 137 -0.07 18.23 2.45
CA LYS A 137 -0.71 17.89 1.18
C LYS A 137 -0.91 16.39 0.95
N MET A 138 -0.27 15.54 1.75
CA MET A 138 -0.47 14.09 1.73
C MET A 138 -1.82 13.68 2.33
N PHE A 139 -2.49 14.60 3.00
CA PHE A 139 -3.80 14.40 3.56
C PHE A 139 -4.86 15.25 2.85
N ARG A 140 -6.08 14.74 2.83
CA ARG A 140 -7.28 15.45 2.42
C ARG A 140 -8.23 15.42 3.60
N PHE A 141 -8.19 16.50 4.38
CA PHE A 141 -9.21 16.78 5.38
C PHE A 141 -10.30 17.57 4.64
N ASP A 142 -11.36 16.88 4.30
CA ASP A 142 -12.63 17.44 3.85
C ASP A 142 -13.39 18.13 4.99
#